data_AF-A0A936RDG7-F1
#
_entry.id   AF-A0A936RDG7-F1
#
_cell.length_a   1.000
_cell.length_b   1.000
_cell.length_c   1.000
_cell.angle_alpha   90.00
_cell.angle_beta   90.00
_cell.angle_gamma   90.00
#
_symmetry.space_group_name_H-M   'P 1'
#
loop_
_entity.id
_entity.type
_entity.pdbx_description
1 polymer ?
#
loop_
_entity_poly.entity_id
_entity_poly.type
_entity_poly.pdbx_seq_one_letter_code
_entity_poly.pdbx_strand_id
1 'polypeptide(L)'
;MLKKLTGYILAALGFIGFVYFRNYKGSVIPYSTLWFFLSIAVGLVGLVLIYLSKSNKLSKQEKYNKERLDRLKESAERILLTVDNCEIRENNYYQEVINEGNSKVEQIDALYEPNRNYHQDYIEQSAIIYYYKFGDKKHKMTSQSFLFNATTLTNYVENKMVVLYVNRFDKNDYAFDFIG
;
A
#
# COMPACT_ATOMS: atom_id res chain seq x y z
N MET A 1 1.22 9.27 12.89
CA MET A 1 0.10 9.69 13.77
C MET A 1 0.25 11.12 14.27
N LEU A 2 1.35 11.50 14.94
CA LEU A 2 1.53 12.87 15.49
C LEU A 2 1.33 14.00 14.45
N LYS A 3 1.93 13.89 13.26
CA LYS A 3 1.77 14.86 12.16
C LYS A 3 0.33 15.01 11.65
N LYS A 4 -0.46 13.92 11.71
CA LYS A 4 -1.87 13.90 11.30
C LYS A 4 -2.73 14.62 12.34
N LEU A 5 -2.49 14.34 13.62
CA LEU A 5 -3.18 14.99 14.74
C LEU A 5 -2.91 16.50 14.76
N THR A 6 -1.64 16.91 14.64
CA THR A 6 -1.28 18.33 14.57
C THR A 6 -1.87 19.01 13.33
N GLY A 7 -1.92 18.31 12.19
CA GLY A 7 -2.57 18.80 10.97
C GLY A 7 -4.06 19.07 11.16
N TYR A 8 -4.81 18.17 11.81
CA TYR A 8 -6.23 18.39 12.12
C TYR A 8 -6.45 19.56 13.09
N ILE A 9 -5.62 19.68 14.13
CA ILE A 9 -5.72 20.79 15.09
C ILE A 9 -5.50 22.13 14.39
N LEU A 10 -4.47 22.24 13.54
CA LEU A 10 -4.18 23.46 12.78
C LEU A 10 -5.29 23.79 11.77
N ALA A 11 -5.83 22.78 11.07
CA ALA A 11 -6.95 22.97 10.15
C ALA A 11 -8.21 23.47 10.89
N ALA A 12 -8.52 22.89 12.05
CA ALA A 12 -9.66 23.31 12.89
C ALA A 12 -9.48 24.74 13.42
N LEU A 13 -8.28 25.08 13.93
CA LEU A 13 -7.97 26.43 14.40
C LEU A 13 -8.05 27.46 13.27
N GLY A 14 -7.50 27.14 12.09
CA GLY A 14 -7.60 28.00 10.91
C GLY A 14 -9.05 28.22 10.47
N PHE A 15 -9.88 27.17 10.52
CA PHE A 15 -11.31 27.26 10.19
C PHE A 15 -12.10 28.12 11.20
N ILE A 16 -11.88 27.90 12.50
CA ILE A 16 -12.51 28.70 13.56
C ILE A 16 -12.09 30.16 13.44
N GLY A 17 -10.80 30.43 13.25
CA GLY A 17 -10.27 31.77 13.02
C GLY A 17 -10.89 32.43 11.78
N PHE A 18 -10.99 31.70 10.67
CA PHE A 18 -11.63 32.17 9.44
C PHE A 18 -13.09 32.58 9.68
N VAL A 19 -13.90 31.74 10.34
CA VAL A 19 -15.31 32.02 10.63
C VAL A 19 -15.45 33.22 11.58
N TYR A 20 -14.60 33.28 12.61
CA TYR A 20 -14.61 34.38 13.58
C TYR A 20 -14.27 35.71 12.93
N PHE A 21 -13.13 35.81 12.23
CA PHE A 21 -12.67 37.06 11.61
C PHE A 21 -13.51 37.48 10.40
N ARG A 22 -14.18 36.54 9.71
CA ARG A 22 -15.15 36.87 8.66
C ARG A 22 -16.36 37.65 9.21
N ASN A 23 -16.80 37.34 10.42
CA ASN A 23 -17.98 37.95 11.05
C ASN A 23 -17.62 39.04 12.07
N TYR A 24 -16.33 39.33 12.24
CA TYR A 24 -15.86 40.28 13.25
C TYR A 24 -16.12 41.73 12.82
N LYS A 25 -16.97 42.44 13.58
CA LYS A 25 -17.28 43.87 13.41
C LYS A 25 -16.80 44.74 14.58
N GLY A 26 -16.09 44.15 15.54
CA GLY A 26 -15.64 44.86 16.73
C GLY A 26 -14.45 45.78 16.46
N SER A 27 -14.18 46.69 17.40
CA SER A 27 -13.01 47.59 17.39
C SER A 27 -11.88 47.11 18.32
N VAL A 28 -12.07 46.00 19.03
CA VAL A 28 -11.15 45.50 20.06
C VAL A 28 -9.89 44.90 19.47
N ILE A 29 -9.98 44.25 18.30
CA ILE A 29 -8.84 43.61 17.63
C ILE A 29 -8.33 44.52 16.52
N PRO A 30 -7.11 45.08 16.64
CA PRO A 30 -6.52 45.87 15.58
C PRO A 30 -6.17 44.96 14.39
N TYR A 31 -6.34 45.48 13.16
CA TYR A 31 -6.01 44.79 11.91
C TYR A 31 -6.71 43.43 11.72
N SER A 32 -8.03 43.38 11.94
CA SER A 32 -8.87 42.17 11.75
C SER A 32 -8.68 41.48 10.39
N THR A 33 -8.39 42.26 9.33
CA THR A 33 -8.09 41.75 7.99
C THR A 33 -6.80 40.93 7.93
N LEU A 34 -5.77 41.28 8.71
CA LEU A 34 -4.51 40.52 8.76
C LEU A 34 -4.72 39.18 9.45
N TRP A 35 -5.46 39.16 10.55
CA TRP A 35 -5.82 37.94 11.28
C TRP A 35 -6.69 36.98 10.46
N PHE A 36 -7.54 37.53 9.58
CA PHE A 36 -8.30 36.74 8.61
C PHE A 36 -7.38 35.97 7.65
N PHE A 37 -6.41 36.65 7.03
CA PHE A 37 -5.44 35.98 6.13
C PHE A 37 -4.56 34.98 6.87
N LEU A 38 -4.14 35.30 8.10
CA LEU A 38 -3.36 34.40 8.94
C LEU A 38 -4.13 33.10 9.22
N SER A 39 -5.43 33.19 9.49
CA SER A 39 -6.28 32.02 9.74
C SER A 39 -6.39 31.11 8.52
N ILE A 40 -6.47 31.68 7.31
CA ILE A 40 -6.45 30.93 6.05
C ILE A 40 -5.09 30.23 5.87
N ALA A 41 -3.98 30.94 6.08
CA ALA A 41 -2.64 30.37 5.96
C ALA A 41 -2.42 29.19 6.93
N VAL A 42 -2.83 29.34 8.18
CA VAL A 42 -2.76 28.27 9.20
C VAL A 42 -3.62 27.06 8.80
N GLY A 43 -4.82 27.30 8.28
CA GLY A 43 -5.70 26.24 7.77
C GLY A 43 -5.07 25.46 6.62
N LEU A 44 -4.47 26.16 5.65
CA LEU A 44 -3.76 25.55 4.52
C LEU A 44 -2.55 24.72 4.97
N VAL A 45 -1.76 25.22 5.92
CA VAL A 45 -0.63 24.46 6.51
C VAL A 45 -1.14 23.17 7.17
N GLY A 46 -2.26 23.23 7.90
CA GLY A 46 -2.90 22.06 8.49
C GLY A 46 -3.30 21.00 7.44
N LEU A 47 -3.92 21.42 6.34
CA LEU A 47 -4.30 20.54 5.22
C LEU A 47 -3.08 19.90 4.55
N VAL A 48 -2.02 20.67 4.32
CA VAL A 48 -0.76 20.15 3.75
C VAL A 48 -0.14 19.09 4.66
N LEU A 49 -0.13 19.30 5.98
CA LEU A 49 0.37 18.32 6.93
C LEU A 49 -0.45 17.02 6.94
N ILE A 50 -1.77 17.12 6.81
CA ILE A 50 -2.66 15.94 6.69
C ILE A 50 -2.33 15.17 5.41
N TYR A 51 -2.18 15.87 4.28
CA TYR A 51 -1.83 15.28 2.99
C TYR A 51 -0.47 14.57 3.04
N LEU A 52 0.56 15.24 3.56
CA LEU A 52 1.91 14.67 3.71
C LEU A 52 1.96 13.55 4.75
N SER A 53 1.09 13.57 5.76
CA SER A 53 0.96 12.44 6.70
C SER A 53 0.36 11.20 6.06
N LYS A 54 -0.25 11.32 4.87
CA LYS A 54 -0.66 10.19 4.01
C LYS A 54 0.51 9.67 3.15
N SER A 55 1.76 9.99 3.51
CA SER A 55 2.91 9.28 2.98
C SER A 55 2.78 7.81 3.38
N ASN A 56 2.43 6.97 2.41
CA ASN A 56 2.56 5.54 2.48
C ASN A 56 4.01 5.27 2.87
N LYS A 57 4.25 4.96 4.16
CA LYS A 57 5.45 4.25 4.53
C LYS A 57 5.31 2.91 3.82
N LEU A 58 5.85 2.83 2.61
CA LEU A 58 6.25 1.55 2.05
C LEU A 58 6.99 0.86 3.19
N SER A 59 6.54 -0.33 3.54
CA SER A 59 7.18 -1.09 4.58
C SER A 59 8.68 -1.16 4.26
N LYS A 60 9.54 -1.19 5.27
CA LYS A 60 11.00 -1.30 5.07
C LYS A 60 11.33 -2.46 4.11
N GLN A 61 10.49 -3.49 4.13
CA GLN A 61 10.52 -4.66 3.25
C GLN A 61 10.13 -4.37 1.80
N GLU A 62 9.06 -3.61 1.53
CA GLU A 62 8.71 -3.19 0.17
C GLU A 62 9.79 -2.32 -0.46
N LYS A 63 10.37 -1.40 0.32
CA LYS A 63 11.48 -0.56 -0.15
C LYS A 63 12.70 -1.43 -0.52
N TYR A 64 13.05 -2.37 0.35
CA TYR A 64 14.14 -3.32 0.10
C TYR A 64 13.88 -4.18 -1.15
N ASN A 65 12.66 -4.71 -1.31
CA ASN A 65 12.28 -5.52 -2.47
C ASN A 65 12.35 -4.72 -3.76
N LYS A 66 11.91 -3.46 -3.74
CA LYS A 66 11.98 -2.55 -4.88
C LYS A 66 13.43 -2.27 -5.28
N GLU A 67 14.28 -1.88 -4.32
CA GLU A 67 15.70 -1.65 -4.56
C GLU A 67 16.42 -2.91 -5.08
N ARG A 68 16.04 -4.09 -4.58
CA ARG A 68 16.56 -5.37 -5.06
C ARG A 68 16.14 -5.65 -6.50
N LEU A 69 14.87 -5.45 -6.83
CA LEU A 69 14.35 -5.62 -8.20
C LEU A 69 15.05 -4.67 -9.18
N ASP A 70 15.23 -3.41 -8.81
CA ASP A 70 15.89 -2.41 -9.66
C ASP A 70 17.35 -2.82 -9.98
N ARG A 71 18.10 -3.31 -8.98
CA ARG A 71 19.46 -3.86 -9.22
C ARG A 71 19.47 -5.07 -10.15
N LEU A 72 18.47 -5.95 -10.01
CA LEU A 72 18.34 -7.11 -10.89
C LEU A 72 18.02 -6.70 -12.33
N LYS A 73 17.17 -5.69 -12.54
CA LYS A 73 16.84 -5.19 -13.88
C LYS A 73 18.06 -4.74 -14.69
N GLU A 74 19.10 -4.22 -14.03
CA GLU A 74 20.30 -3.70 -14.68
C GLU A 74 21.30 -4.80 -15.11
N SER A 75 21.38 -5.90 -14.35
CA SER A 75 22.50 -6.85 -14.45
C SER A 75 22.09 -8.31 -14.64
N ALA A 76 20.83 -8.64 -14.38
CA ALA A 76 20.34 -10.01 -14.42
C ALA A 76 20.15 -10.52 -15.86
N GLU A 77 20.02 -11.83 -15.95
CA GLU A 77 19.44 -12.49 -17.12
C GLU A 77 17.92 -12.31 -17.08
N ARG A 78 17.35 -11.91 -18.22
CA ARG A 78 15.92 -11.65 -18.37
C ARG A 78 15.26 -12.85 -19.06
N ILE A 79 14.37 -13.53 -18.35
CA ILE A 79 13.63 -14.68 -18.84
C ILE A 79 12.17 -14.28 -18.96
N LEU A 80 11.64 -14.34 -20.18
CA LEU A 80 10.22 -14.12 -20.42
C LEU A 80 9.45 -15.39 -20.05
N LEU A 81 8.45 -15.25 -19.19
CA LEU A 81 7.65 -16.39 -18.78
C LEU A 81 6.56 -16.68 -19.82
N THR A 82 6.32 -17.96 -20.04
CA THR A 82 5.24 -18.49 -20.88
C THR A 82 4.56 -19.63 -20.12
N VAL A 83 3.34 -19.96 -20.52
CA VAL A 83 2.59 -21.09 -19.93
C VAL A 83 3.31 -22.43 -20.09
N ASP A 84 4.17 -22.56 -21.11
CA ASP A 84 4.98 -23.78 -21.34
C ASP A 84 6.17 -23.92 -20.38
N ASN A 85 6.64 -22.81 -19.80
CA ASN A 85 7.89 -22.78 -19.03
C ASN A 85 7.70 -22.52 -17.53
N CYS A 86 6.46 -22.30 -17.09
CA CYS A 86 6.13 -22.07 -15.69
C CYS A 86 4.88 -22.83 -15.26
N GLU A 87 4.73 -23.02 -13.95
CA GLU A 87 3.55 -23.59 -13.32
C GLU A 87 2.92 -22.51 -12.44
N ILE A 88 1.61 -22.31 -12.56
CA ILE A 88 0.87 -21.40 -11.69
C ILE A 88 0.15 -22.22 -10.63
N ARG A 89 0.33 -21.86 -9.36
CA ARG A 89 -0.35 -22.49 -8.23
C ARG A 89 -1.17 -21.50 -7.45
N GLU A 90 -2.40 -21.88 -7.16
CA GLU A 90 -3.28 -21.16 -6.26
C GLU A 90 -2.94 -21.48 -4.79
N ASN A 91 -3.08 -20.48 -3.94
CA ASN A 91 -2.94 -20.60 -2.49
C ASN A 91 -4.05 -19.80 -1.80
N ASN A 92 -5.28 -20.02 -2.24
CA ASN A 92 -6.44 -19.29 -1.73
C ASN A 92 -6.68 -19.65 -0.27
N TYR A 93 -7.07 -18.66 0.53
CA TYR A 93 -7.36 -18.87 1.95
C TYR A 93 -8.48 -17.94 2.41
N TYR A 94 -9.14 -18.33 3.50
CA TYR A 94 -10.07 -17.46 4.20
C TYR A 94 -9.30 -16.73 5.29
N GLN A 95 -9.42 -15.41 5.31
CA GLN A 95 -8.85 -14.57 6.35
C GLN A 95 -9.98 -14.04 7.23
N GLU A 96 -9.86 -14.25 8.53
CA GLU A 96 -10.71 -13.56 9.49
C GLU A 96 -10.21 -12.12 9.65
N VAL A 97 -11.07 -11.17 9.29
CA VAL A 97 -10.82 -9.75 9.49
C VAL A 97 -11.59 -9.31 10.72
N ILE A 98 -10.84 -8.89 11.73
CA ILE A 98 -11.41 -8.28 12.92
C ILE A 98 -11.65 -6.81 12.61
N ASN A 99 -12.92 -6.40 12.61
CA ASN A 99 -13.25 -4.99 12.63
C ASN A 99 -12.83 -4.44 14.01
N GLU A 100 -11.61 -3.90 14.10
CA GLU A 100 -11.19 -3.06 15.23
C GLU A 100 -11.94 -1.73 15.16
N GLY A 101 -13.22 -1.81 15.47
CA GLY A 101 -14.10 -0.69 15.67
C GLY A 101 -13.61 0.18 16.82
N ASN A 102 -13.00 1.33 16.51
CA ASN A 102 -12.60 2.33 17.51
C ASN A 102 -13.81 3.09 18.12
N SER A 103 -15.04 2.65 17.86
CA SER A 103 -16.27 3.25 18.36
C SER A 103 -16.70 2.61 19.68
N LYS A 104 -16.99 3.43 20.71
CA LYS A 104 -17.57 2.96 21.98
C LYS A 104 -18.89 2.20 21.81
N VAL A 105 -19.60 2.42 20.70
CA VAL A 105 -20.87 1.73 20.38
C VAL A 105 -20.62 0.28 19.98
N GLU A 106 -19.56 0.01 19.21
CA GLU A 106 -19.22 -1.34 18.74
C GLU A 106 -18.69 -2.24 19.88
N GLN A 107 -18.14 -1.65 20.95
CA GLN A 107 -17.71 -2.39 22.14
C GLN A 107 -18.88 -2.86 23.02
N ILE A 108 -19.99 -2.13 23.04
CA ILE A 108 -21.21 -2.53 23.78
C ILE A 108 -21.94 -3.62 23.00
N ASP A 109 -22.03 -3.48 21.69
CA ASP A 109 -22.63 -4.50 20.80
C ASP A 109 -21.86 -5.83 20.85
N ALA A 110 -20.54 -5.81 21.02
CA ALA A 110 -19.71 -7.01 21.17
C ALA A 110 -20.07 -7.88 22.41
N LEU A 111 -20.72 -7.32 23.43
CA LEU A 111 -21.20 -8.06 24.61
C LEU A 111 -22.47 -8.89 24.31
N TYR A 112 -23.22 -8.52 23.27
CA TYR A 112 -24.50 -9.16 22.91
C TYR A 112 -24.38 -10.06 21.67
N GLU A 113 -23.48 -9.74 20.72
CA GLU A 113 -23.19 -10.58 19.54
C GLU A 113 -21.66 -10.73 19.34
N PRO A 114 -21.02 -11.74 19.97
CA PRO A 114 -19.56 -11.89 19.92
C PRO A 114 -19.00 -12.15 18.52
N ASN A 115 -19.84 -12.60 17.58
CA ASN A 115 -19.42 -12.93 16.20
C ASN A 115 -19.68 -11.80 15.18
N ARG A 116 -20.28 -10.67 15.57
CA ARG A 116 -20.66 -9.59 14.63
C ARG A 116 -19.47 -8.80 14.10
N ASN A 117 -18.34 -8.81 14.82
CA ASN A 117 -17.13 -8.04 14.50
C ASN A 117 -16.10 -8.82 13.69
N TYR A 118 -16.41 -10.06 13.31
CA TYR A 118 -15.58 -10.88 12.45
C TYR A 118 -16.30 -11.06 11.12
N HIS A 119 -15.63 -10.72 10.03
CA HIS A 119 -16.04 -11.17 8.71
C HIS A 119 -14.93 -12.01 8.10
N GLN A 120 -15.30 -13.06 7.37
CA GLN A 120 -14.36 -13.88 6.64
C GLN A 120 -14.24 -13.33 5.22
N ASP A 121 -13.05 -12.89 4.87
CA ASP A 121 -12.74 -12.46 3.52
C ASP A 121 -12.01 -13.60 2.79
N TYR A 122 -12.55 -13.98 1.64
CA TYR A 122 -11.90 -14.94 0.76
C TYR A 122 -10.81 -14.22 -0.02
N ILE A 123 -9.55 -14.65 0.17
CA ILE A 123 -8.40 -14.07 -0.50
C ILE A 123 -7.95 -15.01 -1.62
N GLU A 124 -8.13 -14.57 -2.86
CA GLU A 124 -7.57 -15.21 -4.04
C GLU A 124 -6.11 -14.80 -4.18
N GLN A 125 -5.21 -15.78 -4.16
CA GLN A 125 -3.81 -15.54 -4.45
C GLN A 125 -3.17 -16.70 -5.20
N SER A 126 -2.23 -16.37 -6.07
CA SER A 126 -1.50 -17.35 -6.86
C SER A 126 -0.02 -17.01 -6.90
N ALA A 127 0.82 -18.03 -7.11
CA ALA A 127 2.25 -17.90 -7.28
C ALA A 127 2.69 -18.59 -8.57
N ILE A 128 3.77 -18.08 -9.16
CA ILE A 128 4.42 -18.64 -10.34
C ILE A 128 5.62 -19.44 -9.88
N ILE A 129 5.74 -20.67 -10.38
CA ILE A 129 6.85 -21.57 -10.16
C ILE A 129 7.56 -21.73 -11.50
N TYR A 130 8.82 -21.34 -11.55
CA TYR A 130 9.69 -21.56 -12.71
C TYR A 130 10.79 -22.56 -12.34
N TYR A 131 11.11 -23.46 -13.28
CA TYR A 131 12.18 -24.42 -13.09
C TYR A 131 13.36 -24.11 -14.01
N TYR A 132 14.38 -23.46 -13.45
CA TYR A 132 15.59 -23.08 -14.17
C TYR A 132 16.55 -24.27 -14.26
N LYS A 133 16.98 -24.64 -15.47
CA LYS A 133 18.00 -25.69 -15.68
C LYS A 133 19.38 -25.05 -15.77
N PHE A 134 20.30 -25.45 -14.90
CA PHE A 134 21.71 -25.00 -14.91
C PHE A 134 22.63 -26.21 -14.89
N GLY A 135 23.25 -26.52 -16.03
CA GLY A 135 23.93 -27.79 -16.24
C GLY A 135 22.96 -28.96 -16.04
N ASP A 136 23.30 -29.89 -15.15
CA ASP A 136 22.48 -31.06 -14.82
C ASP A 136 21.50 -30.81 -13.65
N LYS A 137 21.53 -29.63 -13.02
CA LYS A 137 20.68 -29.31 -11.87
C LYS A 137 19.44 -28.50 -12.27
N LYS A 138 18.30 -28.86 -11.69
CA LYS A 138 17.03 -28.14 -11.81
C LYS A 138 16.81 -27.30 -10.56
N HIS A 139 16.76 -25.99 -10.71
CA HIS A 139 16.53 -25.01 -9.64
C HIS A 139 15.08 -24.54 -9.69
N LYS A 140 14.35 -24.72 -8.59
CA LYS A 140 12.98 -24.21 -8.46
C LYS A 140 13.02 -22.76 -7.97
N MET A 141 12.39 -21.87 -8.71
CA MET A 141 12.22 -20.45 -8.39
C MET A 141 10.73 -20.18 -8.21
N THR A 142 10.35 -19.55 -7.11
CA THR A 142 8.93 -19.30 -6.79
C THR A 142 8.72 -17.80 -6.59
N SER A 143 7.71 -17.24 -7.24
CA SER A 143 7.38 -15.82 -7.09
C SER A 143 6.83 -15.51 -5.70
N GLN A 144 6.76 -14.21 -5.39
CA GLN A 144 5.85 -13.71 -4.39
C GLN A 144 4.40 -14.11 -4.72
N SER A 145 3.55 -14.21 -3.70
CA SER A 145 2.10 -14.35 -3.91
C SER A 145 1.57 -13.10 -4.59
N PHE A 146 0.81 -13.28 -5.66
CA PHE A 146 0.05 -12.23 -6.31
C PHE A 146 -1.42 -12.36 -5.91
N LEU A 147 -2.08 -11.24 -5.65
CA LEU A 147 -3.52 -11.17 -5.32
C LEU A 147 -4.37 -11.32 -6.59
N PHE A 148 -4.12 -12.39 -7.34
CA PHE A 148 -4.82 -12.77 -8.55
C PHE A 148 -5.13 -14.27 -8.46
N ASN A 149 -6.29 -14.69 -8.98
CA ASN A 149 -6.56 -16.11 -9.23
C ASN A 149 -5.67 -16.66 -10.36
N ALA A 150 -5.61 -18.00 -10.50
CA ALA A 150 -4.73 -18.62 -11.48
C ALA A 150 -5.08 -18.21 -12.91
N THR A 151 -6.37 -18.06 -13.24
CA THR A 151 -6.80 -17.67 -14.59
C THR A 151 -6.26 -16.29 -14.98
N THR A 152 -6.39 -15.31 -14.09
CA THR A 152 -5.89 -13.95 -14.34
C THR A 152 -4.38 -13.94 -14.46
N LEU A 153 -3.67 -14.67 -13.58
CA LEU A 153 -2.22 -14.76 -13.64
C LEU A 153 -1.73 -15.50 -14.89
N THR A 154 -2.47 -16.52 -15.34
CA THR A 154 -2.20 -17.26 -16.59
C THR A 154 -2.32 -16.32 -17.78
N ASN A 155 -3.39 -15.53 -17.85
CA ASN A 155 -3.56 -14.53 -18.91
C ASN A 155 -2.39 -13.54 -18.97
N TYR A 156 -1.87 -13.08 -17.83
CA TYR A 156 -0.69 -12.20 -17.83
C TYR A 156 0.57 -12.89 -18.38
N VAL A 157 0.77 -14.16 -18.02
CA VAL A 157 1.89 -14.96 -18.53
C VAL A 157 1.73 -15.21 -20.04
N GLU A 158 0.55 -15.57 -20.52
CA GLU A 158 0.26 -15.78 -21.94
C GLU A 158 0.49 -14.51 -22.78
N ASN A 159 0.08 -13.37 -22.24
CA ASN A 159 0.29 -12.06 -22.86
C ASN A 159 1.74 -11.55 -22.73
N LYS A 160 2.68 -12.39 -22.27
CA LYS A 160 4.10 -12.06 -22.13
C LYS A 160 4.33 -10.85 -21.24
N MET A 161 3.47 -10.65 -20.24
CA MET A 161 3.55 -9.53 -19.30
C MET A 161 4.38 -9.87 -18.07
N VAL A 162 4.83 -11.12 -17.88
CA VAL A 162 5.60 -11.52 -16.70
C VAL A 162 7.04 -11.88 -17.08
N VAL A 163 7.98 -11.32 -16.32
CA VAL A 163 9.42 -11.52 -16.50
C VAL A 163 10.04 -12.01 -15.21
N LEU A 164 10.94 -12.97 -15.35
CA LEU A 164 11.83 -13.42 -14.31
C LEU A 164 13.23 -12.84 -14.56
N TYR A 165 13.74 -12.10 -13.58
CA TYR A 165 15.11 -11.64 -13.54
C TYR A 165 15.92 -12.59 -12.66
N VAL A 166 16.98 -13.19 -13.21
CA VAL A 166 17.87 -14.11 -12.48
C VAL A 166 19.29 -13.55 -12.49
N ASN A 167 19.89 -13.35 -11.32
CA ASN A 167 21.27 -12.92 -11.23
C ASN A 167 22.20 -13.95 -11.91
N ARG A 168 23.20 -13.46 -12.66
CA ARG A 168 24.10 -14.31 -13.44
C ARG A 168 25.03 -15.12 -12.55
N PHE A 169 25.42 -14.57 -11.41
CA PHE A 169 26.41 -15.14 -10.49
C PHE A 169 25.77 -15.91 -9.33
N ASP A 170 24.57 -15.50 -8.88
CA ASP A 170 23.83 -16.18 -7.82
C ASP A 170 22.40 -16.51 -8.25
N LYS A 171 22.12 -17.79 -8.50
CA LYS A 171 20.80 -18.24 -8.96
C LYS A 171 19.73 -18.23 -7.86
N ASN A 172 20.10 -18.00 -6.60
CA ASN A 172 19.13 -17.77 -5.53
C ASN A 172 18.64 -16.31 -5.52
N ASP A 173 19.36 -15.40 -6.16
CA ASP A 173 18.97 -14.00 -6.28
C ASP A 173 18.17 -13.77 -7.58
N TYR A 174 16.84 -13.96 -7.46
CA TYR A 174 15.90 -13.74 -8.55
C TYR A 174 14.67 -12.93 -8.12
N ALA A 175 14.00 -12.31 -9.09
CA ALA A 175 12.75 -11.57 -8.88
C ALA A 175 11.79 -11.71 -10.07
N PHE A 176 10.50 -11.78 -9.76
CA PHE A 176 9.41 -11.78 -10.74
C PHE A 176 8.80 -10.38 -10.81
N ASP A 177 8.53 -9.90 -12.01
CA ASP A 177 7.94 -8.59 -12.24
C ASP A 177 6.98 -8.59 -13.44
N PHE A 178 6.07 -7.63 -13.45
CA PHE A 178 5.18 -7.37 -14.57
C PHE A 178 5.77 -6.28 -15.48
N ILE A 179 5.74 -6.51 -16.79
CA ILE A 179 6.02 -5.49 -17.79
C ILE A 179 4.76 -4.62 -17.89
N GLY A 180 4.80 -3.47 -17.21
CA GLY A 180 3.83 -2.38 -17.33
C GLY A 180 4.42 -1.19 -18.07
#